data_AF-A0A7W2L6L0-F1
#
_entry.id   AF-A0A7W2L6L0-F1
#
_cell.length_a   1.000
_cell.length_b   1.000
_cell.length_c   1.000
_cell.angle_alpha   90.00
_cell.angle_beta   90.00
_cell.angle_gamma   90.00
#
_symmetry.space_group_name_H-M   'P 1'
#
loop_
_entity.id
_entity.type
_entity.pdbx_description
1 polymer ?
#
loop_
_entity_poly.entity_id
_entity_poly.type
_entity_poly.pdbx_seq_one_letter_code
_entity_poly.pdbx_strand_id
1 'polypeptide(L)'
;MNAAIRNSRAQYQQVQQLAEAASAQFRSNSRFFVQQGENNSWAVVGANDNRLYGQRRRYLDAVTYAQSLERAVEAKSLPVITVKKAGDSAARWGSLLALLVIIGTAVAQS
;
A
#
# COMPACT_ATOMS: atom_id res chain seq x y z
N MET A 1 -26.04 31.71 -6.31
CA MET A 1 -24.62 31.66 -6.73
C MET A 1 -23.60 31.93 -5.61
N ASN A 2 -23.82 32.86 -4.67
CA ASN A 2 -22.84 33.20 -3.63
C ASN A 2 -22.61 32.17 -2.49
N ALA A 3 -23.55 31.24 -2.26
CA ALA A 3 -23.42 30.23 -1.22
C ALA A 3 -22.46 29.08 -1.61
N ALA A 4 -22.49 28.67 -2.89
CA ALA A 4 -21.62 27.60 -3.40
C ALA A 4 -20.13 27.98 -3.38
N ILE A 5 -19.80 29.25 -3.66
CA ILE A 5 -18.41 29.76 -3.63
C ILE A 5 -17.89 29.86 -2.18
N ARG A 6 -18.74 30.21 -1.22
CA ARG A 6 -18.36 30.21 0.20
C ARG A 6 -18.15 28.80 0.73
N ASN A 7 -19.01 27.87 0.33
CA ASN A 7 -18.90 26.47 0.74
C ASN A 7 -17.65 25.80 0.14
N SER A 8 -17.34 26.07 -1.14
CA SER A 8 -16.11 25.56 -1.75
C SER A 8 -14.85 26.12 -1.05
N ARG A 9 -14.81 27.42 -0.73
CA ARG A 9 -13.71 28.02 0.03
C ARG A 9 -13.54 27.41 1.43
N ALA A 10 -14.64 27.17 2.13
CA ALA A 10 -14.63 26.51 3.44
C ALA A 10 -14.08 25.07 3.34
N GLN A 11 -14.50 24.32 2.31
CA GLN A 11 -13.97 22.98 2.03
C GLN A 11 -12.48 23.00 1.69
N TYR A 12 -12.03 23.94 0.87
CA TYR A 12 -10.59 24.08 0.56
C TYR A 12 -9.77 24.36 1.81
N GLN A 13 -10.22 25.26 2.68
CA GLN A 13 -9.53 25.55 3.95
C GLN A 13 -9.51 24.33 4.88
N GLN A 14 -10.62 23.59 4.97
CA GLN A 14 -10.70 22.37 5.77
C GLN A 14 -9.76 21.28 5.26
N VAL A 15 -9.71 21.06 3.94
CA VAL A 15 -8.79 20.11 3.32
C VAL A 15 -7.34 20.53 3.53
N GLN A 16 -7.06 21.84 3.48
CA GLN A 16 -5.72 22.37 3.71
C GLN A 16 -5.25 22.15 5.15
N GLN A 17 -6.11 22.40 6.14
CA GLN A 17 -5.81 22.13 7.55
C GLN A 17 -5.59 20.63 7.82
N LEU A 18 -6.42 19.77 7.22
CA LEU A 18 -6.24 18.32 7.31
C LEU A 18 -4.92 17.86 6.69
N ALA A 19 -4.55 18.44 5.54
CA ALA A 19 -3.27 18.15 4.89
C ALA A 19 -2.08 18.63 5.75
N GLU A 20 -2.17 19.80 6.38
CA GLU A 20 -1.14 20.31 7.29
C GLU A 20 -0.99 19.42 8.54
N ALA A 21 -2.09 19.05 9.19
CA ALA A 21 -2.07 18.15 10.34
C ALA A 21 -1.49 16.76 9.97
N ALA A 22 -1.89 16.20 8.83
CA ALA A 22 -1.34 14.95 8.33
C ALA A 22 0.15 15.08 7.97
N SER A 23 0.58 16.23 7.44
CA SER A 23 2.00 16.49 7.15
C SER A 23 2.85 16.62 8.41
N ALA A 24 2.28 17.19 9.49
CA ALA A 24 2.94 17.34 10.77
C ALA A 24 3.09 15.99 11.49
N GLN A 25 2.04 15.16 11.46
CA GLN A 25 2.09 13.78 11.97
C GLN A 25 3.08 12.92 11.19
N PHE A 26 3.11 13.06 9.85
CA PHE A 26 4.08 12.38 8.99
C PHE A 26 5.52 12.74 9.35
N ARG A 27 5.83 14.02 9.56
CA ARG A 27 7.17 14.48 9.96
C ARG A 27 7.67 13.88 11.28
N SER A 28 6.78 13.51 12.20
CA SER A 28 7.13 13.00 13.53
C SER A 28 7.62 11.54 13.52
N ASN A 29 7.10 10.71 12.60
CA ASN A 29 7.34 9.26 12.60
C ASN A 29 7.78 8.68 11.25
N SER A 30 7.95 9.51 10.21
CA SER A 30 8.29 8.99 8.88
C SER A 30 9.77 8.65 8.73
N ARG A 31 10.00 7.55 8.02
CA ARG A 31 11.26 7.07 7.47
C ARG A 31 11.68 7.86 6.22
N PHE A 32 10.89 8.83 5.77
CA PHE A 32 11.20 9.74 4.67
C PHE A 32 11.06 11.18 5.13
N PHE A 33 12.03 12.02 4.77
CA PHE A 33 12.00 13.45 5.03
C PHE A 33 11.97 14.22 3.72
N VAL A 34 11.36 15.41 3.77
CA VAL A 34 11.22 16.30 2.63
C VAL A 34 12.16 17.48 2.84
N GLN A 35 13.14 17.63 1.94
CA GLN A 35 14.14 18.69 1.99
C GLN A 35 14.02 19.59 0.77
N GLN A 36 14.29 20.88 0.94
CA GLN A 36 14.37 21.80 -0.19
C GLN A 36 15.64 21.51 -0.99
N GLY A 37 15.48 21.20 -2.27
CA GLY A 37 16.56 20.96 -3.22
C GLY A 37 16.91 22.22 -4.02
N GLU A 38 18.03 22.16 -4.75
CA GLU A 38 18.39 23.18 -5.73
C GLU A 38 17.27 23.30 -6.78
N ASN A 39 16.91 24.53 -7.17
CA ASN A 39 15.84 24.89 -8.12
C ASN A 39 14.40 24.96 -7.58
N ASN A 40 14.18 25.37 -6.33
CA ASN A 40 12.82 25.47 -5.74
C ASN A 40 12.05 24.15 -5.81
N SER A 41 12.79 23.06 -5.80
CA SER A 41 12.23 21.71 -5.78
C SER A 41 12.27 21.18 -4.35
N TRP A 42 11.44 20.19 -4.08
CA TRP A 42 11.34 19.49 -2.82
C TRP A 42 11.74 18.04 -3.07
N ALA A 43 12.89 17.67 -2.52
CA ALA A 43 13.44 16.33 -2.56
C ALA A 43 12.82 15.48 -1.44
N VAL A 44 12.44 14.25 -1.78
CA VAL A 44 12.01 13.22 -0.83
C VAL A 44 13.17 12.26 -0.64
N VAL A 45 13.66 12.17 0.58
CA VAL A 45 14.88 11.44 0.94
C VAL A 45 14.62 10.49 2.10
N GLY A 46 15.24 9.31 2.07
CA GLY A 46 15.07 8.32 3.13
C GLY A 46 15.89 8.67 4.38
N ALA A 47 15.26 8.64 5.55
CA ALA A 47 15.88 8.89 6.86
C ALA A 47 17.05 7.93 7.16
N ASN A 48 16.97 6.69 6.65
CA ASN A 48 17.92 5.64 6.99
C ASN A 48 19.12 5.56 6.02
N ASP A 49 18.91 5.85 4.74
CA ASP A 49 19.91 5.63 3.69
C ASP A 49 20.30 6.91 2.96
N ASN A 50 19.66 8.04 3.31
CA ASN A 50 19.85 9.34 2.70
C ASN A 50 19.71 9.31 1.16
N ARG A 51 18.98 8.32 0.62
CA ARG A 51 18.78 8.18 -0.82
C ARG A 51 17.67 9.09 -1.28
N LEU A 52 17.84 9.65 -2.48
CA LEU A 52 16.80 10.42 -3.16
C LEU A 52 15.78 9.47 -3.78
N TYR A 53 14.54 9.55 -3.31
CA TYR A 53 13.41 8.77 -3.83
C TYR A 53 12.60 9.54 -4.87
N GLY A 54 12.67 10.86 -4.86
CA GLY A 54 12.04 11.68 -5.89
C GLY A 54 12.15 13.16 -5.61
N GLN A 55 11.80 13.95 -6.63
CA GLN A 55 11.70 15.41 -6.51
C GLN A 55 10.33 15.88 -7.00
N ARG A 56 9.78 16.89 -6.32
CA ARG A 56 8.53 17.55 -6.68
C ARG A 56 8.70 19.05 -6.63
N ARG A 57 7.92 19.76 -7.44
CA ARG A 57 8.01 21.22 -7.55
C ARG A 57 7.28 21.94 -6.42
N ARG A 58 6.27 21.30 -5.82
CA ARG A 58 5.50 21.83 -4.69
C ARG A 58 5.75 20.99 -3.45
N TYR A 59 5.80 21.66 -2.30
CA TYR A 59 6.01 21.01 -1.00
C TYR A 59 4.93 19.96 -0.72
N LEU A 60 3.66 20.32 -0.95
CA LEU A 60 2.52 19.44 -0.70
C LEU A 60 2.60 18.15 -1.52
N ASP A 61 3.04 18.25 -2.78
CA ASP A 61 3.20 17.11 -3.68
C ASP A 61 4.34 16.19 -3.19
N ALA A 62 5.43 16.77 -2.66
CA ALA A 62 6.53 16.01 -2.06
C ALA A 62 6.07 15.26 -0.80
N VAL A 63 5.31 15.91 0.07
CA VAL A 63 4.76 15.28 1.28
C VAL A 63 3.81 14.15 0.92
N THR A 64 2.90 14.39 -0.02
CA THR A 64 1.92 13.37 -0.48
C THR A 64 2.64 12.17 -1.09
N TYR A 65 3.70 12.42 -1.86
CA TYR A 65 4.53 11.37 -2.43
C TYR A 65 5.27 10.57 -1.35
N ALA A 66 5.85 11.24 -0.36
CA ALA A 66 6.50 10.59 0.78
C ALA A 66 5.52 9.73 1.60
N GLN A 67 4.28 10.20 1.81
CA GLN A 67 3.20 9.42 2.43
C GLN A 67 2.83 8.16 1.63
N SER A 68 2.81 8.25 0.29
CA SER A 68 2.54 7.08 -0.54
C SER A 68 3.65 6.04 -0.46
N LEU A 69 4.90 6.48 -0.31
CA LEU A 69 6.06 5.60 -0.11
C LEU A 69 5.98 4.87 1.24
N GLU A 70 5.60 5.57 2.32
CA GLU A 70 5.35 4.90 3.61
C GLU A 70 4.28 3.83 3.49
N ARG A 71 3.12 4.14 2.89
CA ARG A 71 2.05 3.15 2.71
C ARG A 71 2.50 1.95 1.88
N ALA A 72 3.33 2.17 0.86
CA ALA A 72 3.87 1.09 0.04
C ALA A 72 4.86 0.21 0.82
N VAL A 73 5.70 0.81 1.68
CA VAL A 73 6.59 0.09 2.57
C VAL A 73 5.81 -0.69 3.63
N GLU A 74 4.79 -0.06 4.22
CA GLU A 74 3.92 -0.65 5.23
C GLU A 74 3.09 -1.80 4.66
N ALA A 75 2.51 -1.62 3.47
CA ALA A 75 1.80 -2.66 2.74
C ALA A 75 2.70 -3.85 2.38
N LYS A 76 3.99 -3.59 2.08
CA LYS A 76 4.97 -4.66 1.85
C LYS A 76 5.39 -5.37 3.15
N SER A 77 5.30 -4.70 4.30
CA SER A 77 5.59 -5.30 5.61
C SER A 77 4.42 -6.02 6.25
N LEU A 78 3.19 -5.82 5.76
CA LEU A 78 2.06 -6.68 6.15
C LEU A 78 2.38 -8.11 5.71
N PRO A 79 2.20 -9.12 6.59
CA PRO A 79 2.42 -10.50 6.21
C PRO A 79 1.45 -10.81 5.07
N VAL A 80 2.00 -10.96 3.86
CA VAL A 80 1.30 -11.56 2.74
C VAL A 80 0.75 -12.87 3.29
N ILE A 81 -0.58 -12.96 3.43
CA ILE A 81 -1.23 -14.23 3.72
C ILE A 81 -0.97 -15.07 2.49
N THR A 82 0.14 -15.78 2.50
CA THR A 82 0.50 -16.77 1.50
C THR A 82 -0.54 -17.86 1.67
N VAL A 83 -1.60 -17.79 0.87
CA VAL A 83 -2.50 -18.93 0.70
C VAL A 83 -1.61 -20.03 0.17
N LYS A 84 -1.23 -20.98 1.03
CA LYS A 84 -0.46 -22.16 0.63
C LYS A 84 -1.22 -22.77 -0.53
N LYS A 85 -0.66 -22.68 -1.73
CA LYS A 85 -1.14 -23.42 -2.89
C LYS A 85 -1.20 -24.87 -2.43
N ALA A 86 -2.41 -25.41 -2.27
CA ALA A 86 -2.61 -26.79 -1.86
C ALA A 86 -1.79 -27.65 -2.80
N GLY A 87 -0.73 -28.27 -2.27
CA GLY A 87 0.31 -28.87 -3.10
C GLY A 87 -0.30 -29.91 -4.02
N ASP A 88 0.02 -29.85 -5.31
CA ASP A 88 -0.48 -30.75 -6.35
C ASP A 88 -0.35 -32.24 -5.98
N SER A 89 0.59 -32.57 -5.10
CA SER A 89 0.72 -33.93 -4.54
C SER A 89 -0.51 -34.38 -3.74
N ALA A 90 -1.11 -33.53 -2.90
CA ALA A 90 -2.28 -33.91 -2.12
C ALA A 90 -3.51 -34.17 -3.02
N ALA A 91 -3.67 -33.36 -4.07
CA ALA A 91 -4.71 -33.57 -5.07
C ALA A 91 -4.50 -34.86 -5.87
N ARG A 92 -3.25 -35.20 -6.22
CA ARG A 92 -2.87 -36.45 -6.91
C ARG A 92 -3.14 -37.70 -6.07
N TRP A 93 -2.80 -37.66 -4.78
CA TRP A 93 -3.10 -38.77 -3.88
C TRP A 93 -4.61 -38.91 -3.62
N GLY A 94 -5.34 -37.79 -3.51
CA GLY A 94 -6.79 -37.80 -3.37
C GLY A 94 -7.52 -38.42 -4.57
N SER A 95 -7.11 -38.09 -5.80
CA SER A 95 -7.69 -38.69 -7.00
C SER A 95 -7.36 -40.16 -7.17
N LEU A 96 -6.15 -40.59 -6.80
CA LEU A 96 -5.77 -42.02 -6.78
C LEU A 96 -6.59 -42.83 -5.76
N LEU A 97 -6.79 -42.30 -4.55
CA LEU A 97 -7.63 -42.95 -3.54
C LEU A 97 -9.10 -43.01 -3.98
N ALA A 98 -9.63 -41.93 -4.57
CA ALA A 98 -10.99 -41.92 -5.09
C ALA A 98 -11.19 -42.97 -6.19
N LEU A 99 -10.22 -43.12 -7.10
CA LEU A 99 -10.27 -44.14 -8.15
C LEU A 99 -10.27 -45.56 -7.57
N LEU A 100 -9.43 -45.84 -6.57
CA LEU A 100 -9.39 -47.13 -5.88
C LEU A 100 -10.73 -47.46 -5.20
N VAL A 101 -11.39 -46.47 -4.59
CA VAL A 101 -12.72 -46.66 -4.00
C VAL A 101 -13.75 -47.04 -5.07
N ILE A 102 -13.76 -46.32 -6.21
CA ILE A 102 -14.70 -46.61 -7.31
C ILE A 102 -14.49 -48.05 -7.83
N ILE A 103 -13.24 -48.46 -8.05
CA ILE A 103 -12.92 -49.82 -8.51
C ILE A 103 -13.35 -50.85 -7.46
N GLY A 104 -13.05 -50.61 -6.17
CA GLY A 104 -13.45 -51.50 -5.09
C GLY A 104 -14.97 -51.66 -4.98
N THR A 105 -15.73 -50.56 -5.13
CA THR A 105 -17.20 -50.62 -5.16
C THR A 105 -17.74 -51.32 -6.40
N ALA A 106 -17.09 -51.19 -7.55
CA ALA A 106 -17.50 -51.87 -8.78
C ALA A 106 -17.27 -53.38 -8.70
N VAL A 107 -16.15 -53.82 -8.11
CA VAL A 107 -15.85 -55.25 -7.89
C VAL A 107 -16.74 -55.86 -6.80
N ALA A 108 -17.12 -55.09 -5.79
CA ALA A 108 -18.06 -55.56 -4.76
C ALA A 108 -19.51 -55.72 -5.25
N GLN A 109 -19.84 -55.17 -6.43
CA GLN A 109 -21.17 -55.27 -7.06
C GLN A 109 -21.24 -56.31 -8.19
N SER A 110 -20.16 -57.04 -8.48
CA SER A 110 -20.11 -58.19 -9.39
C SER A 110 -20.09 -59.50 -8.63
#